data_AF-A0AAZ1X2X9-F1
#
_entry.id   AF-A0AAZ1X2X9-F1
#
_cell.length_a   1.000
_cell.length_b   1.000
_cell.length_c   1.000
_cell.angle_alpha   90.00
_cell.angle_beta   90.00
_cell.angle_gamma   90.00
#
_symmetry.space_group_name_H-M   'P 1'
#
loop_
_entity.id
_entity.type
_entity.pdbx_description
1 polymer ?
#
loop_
_entity_poly.entity_id
_entity_poly.type
_entity_poly.pdbx_seq_one_letter_code
_entity_poly.pdbx_strand_id
1 'polypeptide(L)'
;MHDLHLAAELGKTLLERNKELEDSLQQMYINNEEQVQEIEYLSKQLEMLREMNEQHAKVYEQLDVTARELEITNEKLVLESKASQQKIDRLTSTMETLQSQVDSLTARVEELRTLEELRVRREKKERRKTIHSFPCLKELCTAPRYEDGFLLANPGSVDLAERQPLDEENDRLRDIVSSLHSAMAAERSKREGAERECAAVLQEFERLEQRLLGAEGCQLRVQELEAELQEMQQLRKSRVCLIGDMEDGLENLLNNGPETDTPEESPGQEDGGEGGAGEAGGVGQQGGPVRKSCSDTALNAISARDATGRRQGSYAFHANGVRKRGMSILREVDEQYHALLEKYEELLGKCRRHEESLCHAGVQTSRPVSRDPSMKEYNMATAGPSTSGDVVVAAAPPTPPQTPSTPEALEGISRQVEQVDKRLSQNTPEYKALFKEIFSRLQKTKSDMNTRKSRKTNK
;
A
#
# COMPACT_ATOMS: atom_id res chain seq x y z
N MET A 1 47.71 48.84 -78.63
CA MET A 1 48.05 47.45 -78.29
C MET A 1 48.09 47.22 -76.78
N HIS A 2 48.74 48.09 -75.99
CA HIS A 2 48.85 47.92 -74.53
C HIS A 2 47.50 48.08 -73.79
N ASP A 3 46.70 49.10 -74.11
CA ASP A 3 45.40 49.33 -73.45
C ASP A 3 44.38 48.22 -73.69
N LEU A 4 44.43 47.59 -74.88
CA LEU A 4 43.57 46.46 -75.22
C LEU A 4 43.95 45.21 -74.40
N HIS A 5 45.25 45.01 -74.15
CA HIS A 5 45.72 43.89 -73.33
C HIS A 5 45.30 44.07 -71.87
N LEU A 6 45.41 45.28 -71.34
CA LEU A 6 44.97 45.61 -69.98
C LEU A 6 43.45 45.44 -69.81
N ALA A 7 42.66 45.88 -70.79
CA ALA A 7 41.20 45.68 -70.78
C ALA A 7 40.82 44.19 -70.83
N ALA A 8 41.57 43.38 -71.60
CA ALA A 8 41.36 41.93 -71.65
C ALA A 8 41.75 41.24 -70.33
N GLU A 9 42.83 41.68 -69.68
CA GLU A 9 43.27 41.16 -68.38
C GLU A 9 42.24 41.48 -67.28
N LEU A 10 41.74 42.72 -67.24
CA LEU A 10 40.68 43.11 -66.30
C LEU A 10 39.38 42.35 -66.55
N GLY A 11 38.98 42.17 -67.82
CA GLY A 11 37.81 41.38 -68.20
C GLY A 11 37.94 39.92 -67.76
N LYS A 12 39.13 39.34 -67.90
CA LYS A 12 39.44 37.99 -67.40
C LYS A 12 39.32 37.90 -65.87
N THR A 13 39.91 38.84 -65.13
CA THR A 13 39.79 38.87 -63.66
C THR A 13 38.35 39.05 -63.20
N LEU A 14 37.55 39.88 -63.88
CA LEU A 14 36.14 40.05 -63.56
C LEU A 14 35.33 38.78 -63.83
N LEU A 15 35.61 38.07 -64.93
CA LEU A 15 34.98 36.78 -65.22
C LEU A 15 35.38 35.71 -64.21
N GLU A 16 36.65 35.65 -63.82
CA GLU A 16 37.14 34.73 -62.78
C GLU A 16 36.45 35.01 -61.45
N ARG A 17 36.37 36.28 -61.02
CA ARG A 17 35.66 36.68 -59.80
C ARG A 17 34.16 36.38 -59.89
N ASN A 18 33.54 36.60 -61.04
CA ASN A 18 32.12 36.32 -61.23
C ASN A 18 31.86 34.80 -61.13
N LYS A 19 32.73 33.99 -61.74
CA LYS A 19 32.69 32.53 -61.62
C LYS A 19 32.89 32.05 -60.17
N GLU A 20 33.86 32.60 -59.45
CA GLU A 20 34.06 32.28 -58.02
C GLU A 20 32.83 32.62 -57.17
N LEU A 21 32.16 33.74 -57.46
CA LEU A 21 30.91 34.12 -56.80
C LEU A 21 29.77 33.17 -57.15
N GLU A 22 29.66 32.74 -58.41
CA GLU A 22 28.68 31.75 -58.84
C GLU A 22 28.92 30.40 -58.16
N ASP A 23 30.17 29.92 -58.12
CA ASP A 23 30.57 28.68 -57.45
C ASP A 23 30.28 28.76 -55.93
N SER A 24 30.60 29.88 -55.29
CA SER A 24 30.29 30.10 -53.87
C SER A 24 28.78 30.13 -53.60
N LEU A 25 28.00 30.71 -54.50
CA LEU A 25 26.54 30.76 -54.39
C LEU A 25 25.93 29.35 -54.54
N GLN A 26 26.41 28.57 -55.52
CA GLN A 26 26.00 27.17 -55.70
C GLN A 26 26.34 26.32 -54.47
N GLN A 27 27.54 26.49 -53.90
CA GLN A 27 27.92 25.80 -52.67
C GLN A 27 27.03 26.18 -51.49
N MET A 28 26.63 27.45 -51.39
CA MET A 28 25.69 27.91 -50.37
C MET A 28 24.31 27.28 -50.55
N TYR A 29 23.80 27.17 -51.80
CA TYR A 29 22.54 26.47 -52.08
C TYR A 29 22.59 25.00 -51.67
N ILE A 30 23.66 24.28 -52.00
CA ILE A 30 23.82 22.87 -51.63
C ILE A 30 23.83 22.70 -50.10
N ASN A 31 24.63 23.51 -49.40
CA ASN A 31 24.67 23.48 -47.92
C ASN A 31 23.31 23.82 -47.31
N ASN A 32 22.59 24.79 -47.87
CA ASN A 32 21.24 25.12 -47.40
C ASN A 32 20.27 23.94 -47.58
N GLU A 33 20.34 23.23 -48.71
CA GLU A 33 19.52 22.04 -48.95
C GLU A 33 19.85 20.91 -47.95
N GLU A 34 21.14 20.66 -47.67
CA GLU A 34 21.58 19.69 -46.67
C GLU A 34 21.06 20.05 -45.26
N GLN A 35 21.15 21.33 -44.88
CA GLN A 35 20.62 21.81 -43.60
C GLN A 35 19.11 21.63 -43.50
N VAL A 36 18.35 21.88 -44.58
CA VAL A 36 16.90 21.65 -44.60
C VAL A 36 16.60 20.15 -44.39
N GLN A 37 17.34 19.26 -45.05
CA GLN A 37 17.18 17.82 -44.88
C GLN A 37 17.51 17.36 -43.44
N GLU A 38 18.54 17.94 -42.82
CA GLU A 38 18.89 17.66 -41.42
C GLU A 38 17.79 18.12 -40.47
N ILE A 39 17.26 19.35 -40.65
CA ILE A 39 16.15 19.87 -39.85
C ILE A 39 14.92 18.96 -39.97
N GLU A 40 14.59 18.50 -41.18
CA GLU A 40 13.48 17.57 -41.38
C GLU A 40 13.70 16.23 -40.68
N TYR A 41 14.92 15.69 -40.73
CA TYR A 41 15.26 14.44 -40.07
C TYR A 41 15.13 14.56 -38.55
N LEU A 42 15.72 15.60 -37.96
CA LEU A 42 15.62 15.87 -36.53
C LEU A 42 14.17 16.13 -36.11
N SER A 43 13.39 16.82 -36.94
CA SER A 43 11.97 17.06 -36.68
C SER A 43 11.18 15.75 -36.63
N LYS A 44 11.45 14.81 -37.56
CA LYS A 44 10.84 13.46 -37.55
C LYS A 44 11.24 12.66 -36.32
N GLN A 45 12.50 12.74 -35.88
CA GLN A 45 12.95 12.10 -34.65
C GLN A 45 12.25 12.68 -33.41
N LEU A 46 12.10 14.01 -33.34
CA LEU A 46 11.38 14.67 -32.24
C LEU A 46 9.91 14.27 -32.21
N GLU A 47 9.26 14.15 -33.36
CA GLU A 47 7.87 13.72 -33.43
C GLU A 47 7.70 12.28 -32.94
N MET A 48 8.58 11.37 -33.37
CA MET A 48 8.59 9.99 -32.84
C MET A 48 8.79 9.94 -31.33
N LEU A 49 9.68 10.79 -30.78
CA LEU A 49 9.88 10.88 -29.33
C LEU A 49 8.64 11.42 -28.60
N ARG A 50 7.91 12.37 -29.20
CA ARG A 50 6.64 12.87 -28.67
C ARG A 50 5.58 11.77 -28.66
N GLU A 51 5.43 11.04 -29.76
CA GLU A 51 4.49 9.91 -29.86
C GLU A 51 4.81 8.83 -28.83
N MET A 52 6.09 8.47 -28.67
CA MET A 52 6.52 7.51 -27.64
C MET A 52 6.20 8.01 -26.23
N ASN A 53 6.45 9.29 -25.95
CA ASN A 53 6.15 9.87 -24.64
C ASN A 53 4.63 9.89 -24.37
N GLU A 54 3.81 10.17 -25.38
CA GLU A 54 2.35 10.09 -25.27
C GLU A 54 1.88 8.64 -25.03
N GLN A 55 2.48 7.66 -25.69
CA GLN A 55 2.22 6.25 -25.43
C GLN A 55 2.61 5.86 -24.00
N HIS A 56 3.76 6.32 -23.51
CA HIS A 56 4.18 6.09 -22.12
C HIS A 56 3.18 6.70 -21.13
N ALA A 57 2.71 7.94 -21.37
CA ALA A 57 1.68 8.57 -20.54
C ALA A 57 0.40 7.73 -20.47
N LYS A 58 -0.09 7.22 -21.62
CA LYS A 58 -1.26 6.33 -21.69
C LYS A 58 -1.06 5.02 -20.91
N VAL A 59 0.13 4.43 -20.99
CA VAL A 59 0.45 3.20 -20.23
C VAL A 59 0.49 3.48 -18.74
N TYR A 60 1.04 4.62 -18.31
CA TYR A 60 1.04 5.02 -16.90
C TYR A 60 -0.38 5.27 -16.37
N GLU A 61 -1.22 5.96 -17.13
CA GLU A 61 -2.64 6.14 -16.78
C GLU A 61 -3.37 4.79 -16.65
N GLN A 62 -3.17 3.88 -17.62
CA GLN A 62 -3.78 2.56 -17.56
C GLN A 62 -3.29 1.76 -16.35
N LEU A 63 -1.99 1.80 -16.06
CA LEU A 63 -1.42 1.13 -14.89
C LEU A 63 -2.03 1.68 -13.60
N ASP A 64 -2.16 2.99 -13.50
CA ASP A 64 -2.73 3.69 -12.35
C ASP A 64 -4.22 3.34 -12.13
N VAL A 65 -5.00 3.24 -13.22
CA VAL A 65 -6.39 2.73 -13.15
C VAL A 65 -6.42 1.28 -12.65
N THR A 66 -5.61 0.39 -13.23
CA THR A 66 -5.59 -1.03 -12.82
C THR A 66 -5.11 -1.23 -11.37
N ALA A 67 -4.16 -0.41 -10.91
CA ALA A 67 -3.67 -0.45 -9.55
C ALA A 67 -4.79 -0.12 -8.56
N ARG A 68 -5.55 0.95 -8.81
CA ARG A 68 -6.71 1.32 -8.00
C ARG A 68 -7.82 0.26 -8.01
N GLU A 69 -8.12 -0.32 -9.17
CA GLU A 69 -9.09 -1.42 -9.27
C GLU A 69 -8.66 -2.65 -8.44
N LEU A 70 -7.37 -2.98 -8.46
CA LEU A 70 -6.81 -4.06 -7.64
C LEU A 70 -6.84 -3.74 -6.14
N GLU A 71 -6.58 -2.49 -5.74
CA GLU A 71 -6.71 -2.04 -4.35
C GLU A 71 -8.15 -2.19 -3.86
N ILE A 72 -9.12 -1.67 -4.61
CA ILE A 72 -10.55 -1.75 -4.26
C ILE A 72 -11.01 -3.21 -4.16
N THR A 73 -10.62 -4.07 -5.11
CA THR A 73 -11.01 -5.48 -5.07
C THR A 73 -10.35 -6.22 -3.91
N ASN A 74 -9.11 -5.90 -3.58
CA ASN A 74 -8.40 -6.47 -2.43
C ASN A 74 -9.09 -6.06 -1.11
N GLU A 75 -9.38 -4.77 -0.91
CA GLU A 75 -10.11 -4.29 0.25
C GLU A 75 -11.46 -5.00 0.42
N LYS A 76 -12.22 -5.14 -0.68
CA LYS A 76 -13.48 -5.87 -0.68
C LYS A 76 -13.31 -7.33 -0.26
N LEU A 77 -12.32 -8.03 -0.80
CA LEU A 77 -12.01 -9.43 -0.44
C LEU A 77 -11.59 -9.55 1.03
N VAL A 78 -10.83 -8.59 1.55
CA VAL A 78 -10.44 -8.55 2.97
C VAL A 78 -11.66 -8.38 3.87
N LEU A 79 -12.59 -7.50 3.50
CA LEU A 79 -13.84 -7.31 4.24
C LEU A 79 -14.72 -8.57 4.22
N GLU A 80 -14.86 -9.21 3.07
CA GLU A 80 -15.60 -10.47 2.92
C GLU A 80 -14.94 -11.62 3.71
N SER A 81 -13.60 -11.71 3.65
CA SER A 81 -12.81 -12.65 4.46
C SER A 81 -13.05 -12.44 5.95
N LYS A 82 -13.01 -11.20 6.45
CA LYS A 82 -13.34 -10.89 7.85
C LYS A 82 -14.77 -11.27 8.20
N ALA A 83 -15.74 -11.00 7.34
CA ALA A 83 -17.14 -11.36 7.58
C ALA A 83 -17.34 -12.89 7.66
N SER A 84 -16.71 -13.64 6.75
CA SER A 84 -16.75 -15.11 6.76
C SER A 84 -16.04 -15.69 7.99
N GLN A 85 -14.89 -15.12 8.39
CA GLN A 85 -14.19 -15.51 9.61
C GLN A 85 -15.07 -15.33 10.84
N GLN A 86 -15.73 -14.17 11.00
CA GLN A 86 -16.66 -13.96 12.11
C GLN A 86 -17.83 -14.95 12.10
N LYS A 87 -18.29 -15.39 10.91
CA LYS A 87 -19.33 -16.42 10.80
C LYS A 87 -18.81 -17.78 11.24
N ILE A 88 -17.59 -18.14 10.86
CA ILE A 88 -16.91 -19.34 11.32
C ILE A 88 -16.78 -19.31 12.85
N ASP A 89 -16.29 -18.21 13.43
CA ASP A 89 -16.09 -18.10 14.88
C ASP A 89 -17.41 -18.28 15.65
N ARG A 90 -18.50 -17.67 15.18
CA ARG A 90 -19.84 -17.86 15.76
C ARG A 90 -20.29 -19.32 15.69
N LEU A 91 -20.13 -19.97 14.55
CA LEU A 91 -20.51 -21.38 14.38
C LEU A 91 -19.63 -22.30 15.24
N THR A 92 -18.33 -22.05 15.29
CA THR A 92 -17.38 -22.78 16.14
C THR A 92 -17.77 -22.66 17.61
N SER A 93 -18.09 -21.46 18.08
CA SER A 93 -18.57 -21.26 19.46
C SER A 93 -19.87 -22.04 19.73
N THR A 94 -20.84 -22.04 18.80
CA THR A 94 -22.05 -22.85 18.98
C THR A 94 -21.76 -24.35 19.00
N MET A 95 -20.84 -24.82 18.16
CA MET A 95 -20.41 -26.22 18.11
C MET A 95 -19.74 -26.63 19.43
N GLU A 96 -18.87 -25.79 19.99
CA GLU A 96 -18.22 -26.05 21.29
C GLU A 96 -19.25 -26.12 22.43
N THR A 97 -20.24 -25.21 22.45
CA THR A 97 -21.31 -25.28 23.46
C THR A 97 -22.14 -26.57 23.33
N LEU A 98 -22.50 -26.98 22.11
CA LEU A 98 -23.21 -28.23 21.87
C LEU A 98 -22.36 -29.44 22.24
N GLN A 99 -21.06 -29.43 21.93
CA GLN A 99 -20.14 -30.50 22.30
C GLN A 99 -20.07 -30.65 23.82
N SER A 100 -19.97 -29.55 24.56
CA SER A 100 -19.97 -29.59 26.03
C SER A 100 -21.28 -30.16 26.60
N GLN A 101 -22.43 -29.88 25.96
CA GLN A 101 -23.71 -30.47 26.35
C GLN A 101 -23.73 -31.98 26.07
N VAL A 102 -23.26 -32.43 24.90
CA VAL A 102 -23.14 -33.85 24.55
C VAL A 102 -22.22 -34.58 25.53
N ASP A 103 -21.08 -34.00 25.87
CA ASP A 103 -20.13 -34.60 26.82
C ASP A 103 -20.77 -34.72 28.21
N SER A 104 -21.49 -33.70 28.67
CA SER A 104 -22.20 -33.73 29.97
C SER A 104 -23.31 -34.79 30.01
N LEU A 105 -24.08 -34.92 28.93
CA LEU A 105 -25.12 -35.94 28.79
C LEU A 105 -24.50 -37.34 28.74
N THR A 106 -23.40 -37.50 28.01
CA THR A 106 -22.66 -38.76 27.91
C THR A 106 -22.15 -39.19 29.28
N ALA A 107 -21.53 -38.28 30.03
CA ALA A 107 -21.08 -38.53 31.40
C ALA A 107 -22.25 -38.97 32.31
N ARG A 108 -23.38 -38.27 32.25
CA ARG A 108 -24.57 -38.63 33.07
C ARG A 108 -25.16 -39.99 32.70
N VAL A 109 -25.15 -40.35 31.41
CA VAL A 109 -25.59 -41.68 30.95
C VAL A 109 -24.61 -42.76 31.43
N GLU A 110 -23.30 -42.50 31.39
CA GLU A 110 -22.29 -43.40 31.93
C GLU A 110 -22.43 -43.60 33.44
N GLU A 111 -22.65 -42.52 34.20
CA GLU A 111 -22.97 -42.59 35.63
C GLU A 111 -24.18 -43.50 35.90
N LEU A 112 -25.29 -43.30 35.20
CA LEU A 112 -26.49 -44.14 35.33
C LEU A 112 -26.21 -45.60 34.97
N ARG A 113 -25.41 -45.87 33.93
CA ARG A 113 -24.97 -47.24 33.59
C ARG A 113 -24.16 -47.87 34.72
N THR A 114 -23.22 -47.14 35.32
CA THR A 114 -22.43 -47.66 36.45
C THR A 114 -23.30 -47.96 37.68
N LEU A 115 -24.28 -47.10 37.98
CA LEU A 115 -25.24 -47.31 39.07
C LEU A 115 -26.11 -48.55 38.83
N GLU A 116 -26.59 -48.74 37.59
CA GLU A 116 -27.36 -49.93 37.22
C GLU A 116 -26.51 -51.21 37.32
N GLU A 117 -25.25 -51.18 36.87
CA GLU A 117 -24.34 -52.33 37.05
C GLU A 117 -24.12 -52.69 38.52
N LEU A 118 -23.98 -51.68 39.39
CA LEU A 118 -23.85 -51.89 40.83
C LEU A 118 -25.14 -52.46 41.43
N ARG A 119 -26.31 -51.96 41.01
CA ARG A 119 -27.62 -52.48 41.42
C ARG A 119 -27.78 -53.95 41.01
N VAL A 120 -27.49 -54.30 39.75
CA VAL A 120 -27.54 -55.68 39.26
C VAL A 120 -26.54 -56.58 40.00
N ARG A 121 -25.33 -56.10 40.32
CA ARG A 121 -24.36 -56.87 41.12
C ARG A 121 -24.85 -57.11 42.55
N ARG A 122 -25.45 -56.10 43.20
CA ARG A 122 -26.06 -56.25 44.52
C ARG A 122 -27.20 -57.25 44.49
N GLU A 123 -28.12 -57.11 43.53
CA GLU A 123 -29.25 -58.01 43.35
C GLU A 123 -28.78 -59.45 43.07
N LYS A 124 -27.76 -59.67 42.23
CA LYS A 124 -27.17 -61.00 42.01
C LYS A 124 -26.57 -61.60 43.28
N LYS A 125 -25.90 -60.79 44.11
CA LYS A 125 -25.35 -61.24 45.40
C LYS A 125 -26.47 -61.56 46.40
N GLU A 126 -27.53 -60.78 46.41
CA GLU A 126 -28.70 -60.96 47.28
C GLU A 126 -29.52 -62.18 46.86
N ARG A 127 -29.82 -62.34 45.57
CA ARG A 127 -30.45 -63.55 45.00
C ARG A 127 -29.65 -64.81 45.36
N ARG A 128 -28.32 -64.79 45.29
CA ARG A 128 -27.49 -65.94 45.74
C ARG A 128 -27.64 -66.26 47.22
N LYS A 129 -27.97 -65.28 48.07
CA LYS A 129 -28.27 -65.50 49.50
C LYS A 129 -29.69 -66.04 49.69
N THR A 130 -30.67 -65.53 48.93
CA THR A 130 -32.08 -65.94 49.05
C THR A 130 -32.41 -67.25 48.34
N ILE A 131 -31.63 -67.69 47.35
CA ILE A 131 -31.76 -69.01 46.70
C ILE A 131 -31.55 -70.16 47.71
N HIS A 132 -30.86 -69.92 48.83
CA HIS A 132 -30.70 -70.91 49.92
C HIS A 132 -31.70 -70.72 51.07
N SER A 133 -32.64 -69.78 50.98
CA SER A 133 -33.71 -69.59 51.95
C SER A 133 -35.07 -69.56 51.25
N PHE A 134 -35.83 -70.65 51.44
CA PHE A 134 -37.26 -70.86 51.13
C PHE A 134 -37.65 -71.39 49.73
N PRO A 135 -38.27 -72.58 49.67
CA PRO A 135 -39.03 -73.05 48.52
C PRO A 135 -40.35 -72.26 48.34
N CYS A 136 -40.61 -71.80 47.11
CA CYS A 136 -41.94 -71.71 46.49
C CYS A 136 -43.07 -70.98 47.29
N LEU A 137 -43.19 -69.65 47.10
CA LEU A 137 -44.45 -68.94 47.28
C LEU A 137 -45.18 -68.84 45.92
N LYS A 138 -45.94 -69.88 45.60
CA LYS A 138 -46.88 -69.89 44.46
C LYS A 138 -48.30 -69.46 44.88
N GLU A 139 -48.49 -68.99 46.12
CA GLU A 139 -49.82 -68.82 46.74
C GLU A 139 -50.19 -67.39 47.20
N LEU A 140 -49.55 -66.33 46.69
CA LEU A 140 -49.93 -64.94 47.04
C LEU A 140 -50.51 -64.10 45.89
N CYS A 141 -50.88 -64.71 44.76
CA CYS A 141 -51.45 -63.97 43.61
C CYS A 141 -52.92 -64.28 43.31
N THR A 142 -53.69 -64.78 44.27
CA THR A 142 -55.16 -64.86 44.18
C THR A 142 -55.81 -64.09 45.31
N ALA A 143 -55.76 -62.76 45.22
CA ALA A 143 -56.67 -61.87 45.92
C ALA A 143 -57.31 -60.91 44.90
N PRO A 144 -58.65 -60.89 44.77
CA PRO A 144 -59.33 -60.09 43.77
C PRO A 144 -59.68 -58.68 44.30
N ARG A 145 -59.71 -57.74 43.35
CA ARG A 145 -60.32 -56.40 43.37
C ARG A 145 -59.59 -55.29 44.17
N TYR A 146 -58.78 -54.53 43.42
CA TYR A 146 -58.57 -53.12 43.71
C TYR A 146 -59.84 -52.38 43.26
N GLU A 147 -60.67 -51.98 44.22
CA GLU A 147 -61.80 -51.08 43.97
C GLU A 147 -61.24 -49.73 43.51
N ASP A 148 -61.80 -49.27 42.39
CA ASP A 148 -61.61 -47.97 41.79
C ASP A 148 -62.10 -46.90 42.79
N GLY A 149 -61.15 -46.16 43.36
CA GLY A 149 -61.43 -45.04 44.26
C GLY A 149 -61.95 -43.85 43.46
N PHE A 150 -63.20 -43.94 43.02
CA PHE A 150 -63.98 -42.79 42.55
C PHE A 150 -64.19 -41.84 43.73
N LEU A 151 -63.23 -40.96 43.97
CA LEU A 151 -63.41 -39.80 44.83
C LEU A 151 -64.37 -38.85 44.11
N LEU A 152 -65.63 -38.93 44.50
CA LEU A 152 -66.62 -37.90 44.26
C LEU A 152 -66.04 -36.59 44.79
N ALA A 153 -65.63 -35.71 43.87
CA ALA A 153 -65.08 -34.41 44.17
C ALA A 153 -66.05 -33.64 45.07
N ASN A 154 -65.62 -33.41 46.30
CA ASN A 154 -66.25 -32.48 47.20
C ASN A 154 -65.90 -31.07 46.67
N PRO A 155 -66.86 -30.17 46.34
CA PRO A 155 -66.59 -28.90 45.63
C PRO A 155 -65.82 -27.82 46.41
N GLY A 156 -65.05 -28.18 47.44
CA GLY A 156 -64.48 -27.19 48.37
C GLY A 156 -63.05 -27.45 48.84
N SER A 157 -62.32 -28.42 48.28
CA SER A 157 -61.01 -28.79 48.85
C SER A 157 -59.90 -29.11 47.85
N VAL A 158 -60.12 -28.95 46.54
CA VAL A 158 -59.11 -29.29 45.51
C VAL A 158 -58.32 -28.06 45.03
N ASP A 159 -58.68 -26.85 45.45
CA ASP A 159 -58.20 -25.61 44.79
C ASP A 159 -56.93 -24.97 45.36
N LEU A 160 -56.28 -25.56 46.36
CA LEU A 160 -55.09 -24.96 47.00
C LEU A 160 -53.76 -25.61 46.56
N ALA A 161 -53.76 -26.90 46.24
CA ALA A 161 -52.53 -27.63 45.89
C ALA A 161 -52.17 -27.57 44.40
N GLU A 162 -53.15 -27.52 43.49
CA GLU A 162 -52.89 -27.31 42.05
C GLU A 162 -52.64 -25.84 41.69
N ARG A 163 -53.08 -24.91 42.55
CA ARG A 163 -52.92 -23.47 42.34
C ARG A 163 -51.51 -22.97 42.70
N GLN A 164 -50.90 -23.53 43.75
CA GLN A 164 -49.51 -23.25 44.15
C GLN A 164 -48.46 -23.41 43.04
N PRO A 165 -48.39 -24.52 42.27
CA PRO A 165 -47.37 -24.67 41.22
C PRO A 165 -47.59 -23.74 40.02
N LEU A 166 -48.85 -23.42 39.68
CA LEU A 166 -49.18 -22.45 38.63
C LEU A 166 -48.88 -21.02 39.07
N ASP A 167 -49.11 -20.70 40.34
CA ASP A 167 -48.78 -19.39 40.93
C ASP A 167 -47.25 -19.18 40.97
N GLU A 168 -46.47 -20.20 41.34
CA GLU A 168 -45.00 -20.17 41.27
C GLU A 168 -44.49 -20.00 39.83
N GLU A 169 -45.10 -20.68 38.86
CA GLU A 169 -44.75 -20.51 37.45
C GLU A 169 -45.12 -19.10 36.95
N ASN A 170 -46.26 -18.57 37.38
CA ASN A 170 -46.67 -17.20 37.06
C ASN A 170 -45.69 -16.16 37.63
N ASP A 171 -45.25 -16.34 38.87
CA ASP A 171 -44.24 -15.47 39.50
C ASP A 171 -42.90 -15.56 38.76
N ARG A 172 -42.44 -16.76 38.40
CA ARG A 172 -41.23 -16.94 37.57
C ARG A 172 -41.37 -16.27 36.20
N LEU A 173 -42.53 -16.38 35.56
CA LEU A 173 -42.80 -15.70 34.29
C LEU A 173 -42.82 -14.18 34.46
N ARG A 174 -43.38 -13.65 35.56
CA ARG A 174 -43.32 -12.22 35.87
C ARG A 174 -41.90 -11.73 36.11
N ASP A 175 -41.06 -12.52 36.77
CA ASP A 175 -39.65 -12.21 36.98
C ASP A 175 -38.88 -12.20 35.65
N ILE A 176 -39.12 -13.19 34.79
CA ILE A 176 -38.54 -13.25 33.44
C ILE A 176 -38.99 -12.05 32.59
N VAL A 177 -40.27 -11.70 32.61
CA VAL A 177 -40.80 -10.53 31.88
C VAL A 177 -40.18 -9.23 32.41
N SER A 178 -40.05 -9.09 33.73
CA SER A 178 -39.41 -7.93 34.35
C SER A 178 -37.93 -7.82 33.99
N SER A 179 -37.22 -8.96 33.99
CA SER A 179 -35.83 -9.06 33.55
C SER A 179 -35.67 -8.69 32.07
N LEU A 180 -36.51 -9.25 31.18
CA LEU A 180 -36.52 -8.93 29.75
C LEU A 180 -36.84 -7.46 29.50
N HIS A 181 -37.78 -6.86 30.23
CA HIS A 181 -38.07 -5.43 30.15
C HIS A 181 -36.87 -4.57 30.56
N SER A 182 -36.16 -4.94 31.63
CA SER A 182 -34.96 -4.24 32.07
C SER A 182 -33.81 -4.37 31.06
N ALA A 183 -33.62 -5.56 30.47
CA ALA A 183 -32.63 -5.81 29.43
C ALA A 183 -32.95 -5.01 28.15
N MET A 184 -34.22 -4.98 27.73
CA MET A 184 -34.68 -4.17 26.60
C MET A 184 -34.46 -2.67 26.85
N ALA A 185 -34.68 -2.18 28.06
CA ALA A 185 -34.42 -0.78 28.42
C ALA A 185 -32.91 -0.46 28.38
N ALA A 186 -32.07 -1.36 28.89
CA ALA A 186 -30.61 -1.22 28.83
C ALA A 186 -30.10 -1.22 27.38
N GLU A 187 -30.58 -2.13 26.53
CA GLU A 187 -30.21 -2.17 25.11
C GLU A 187 -30.68 -0.94 24.35
N ARG A 188 -31.88 -0.40 24.65
CA ARG A 188 -32.32 0.90 24.09
C ARG A 188 -31.39 2.03 24.49
N SER A 189 -31.02 2.13 25.77
CA SER A 189 -30.09 3.16 26.23
C SER A 189 -28.72 3.06 25.59
N LYS A 190 -28.19 1.84 25.39
CA LYS A 190 -26.92 1.61 24.67
C LYS A 190 -27.03 2.02 23.21
N ARG A 191 -28.13 1.65 22.55
CA ARG A 191 -28.40 2.02 21.16
C ARG A 191 -28.45 3.54 20.99
N GLU A 192 -29.20 4.24 21.85
CA GLU A 192 -29.24 5.70 21.83
C GLU A 192 -27.87 6.33 22.11
N GLY A 193 -27.08 5.73 23.01
CA GLY A 193 -25.70 6.15 23.26
C GLY A 193 -24.86 6.09 21.99
N ALA A 194 -24.87 4.94 21.32
CA ALA A 194 -24.18 4.75 20.04
C ALA A 194 -24.70 5.68 18.94
N GLU A 195 -26.01 5.92 18.86
CA GLU A 195 -26.60 6.86 17.88
C GLU A 195 -26.12 8.30 18.12
N ARG A 196 -25.98 8.74 19.38
CA ARG A 196 -25.42 10.07 19.70
C ARG A 196 -23.94 10.16 19.33
N GLU A 197 -23.17 9.11 19.58
CA GLU A 197 -21.75 9.04 19.19
C GLU A 197 -21.60 9.08 17.65
N CYS A 198 -22.43 8.32 16.92
CA CYS A 198 -22.47 8.39 15.46
C CYS A 198 -22.83 9.79 14.96
N ALA A 199 -23.84 10.43 15.55
CA ALA A 199 -24.23 11.79 15.19
C ALA A 199 -23.11 12.81 15.46
N ALA A 200 -22.39 12.69 16.59
CA ALA A 200 -21.25 13.55 16.89
C ALA A 200 -20.10 13.36 15.90
N VAL A 201 -19.79 12.12 15.54
CA VAL A 201 -18.75 11.80 14.54
C VAL A 201 -19.12 12.36 13.16
N LEU A 202 -20.39 12.26 12.74
CA LEU A 202 -20.85 12.85 11.48
C LEU A 202 -20.68 14.37 11.46
N GLN A 203 -20.98 15.08 12.56
CA GLN A 203 -20.76 16.52 12.66
C GLN A 203 -19.27 16.90 12.54
N GLU A 204 -18.38 16.10 13.14
CA GLU A 204 -16.94 16.30 13.00
C GLU A 204 -16.47 16.06 11.56
N PHE A 205 -17.01 15.04 10.87
CA PHE A 205 -16.75 14.83 9.45
C PHE A 205 -17.17 16.03 8.60
N GLU A 206 -18.40 16.54 8.77
CA GLU A 206 -18.89 17.73 8.06
C GLU A 206 -17.99 18.95 8.31
N ARG A 207 -17.52 19.14 9.55
CA ARG A 207 -16.59 20.22 9.91
C ARG A 207 -15.22 20.05 9.22
N LEU A 208 -14.72 18.83 9.12
CA LEU A 208 -13.47 18.52 8.43
C LEU A 208 -13.58 18.74 6.93
N GLU A 209 -14.70 18.35 6.31
CA GLU A 209 -14.99 18.59 4.90
C GLU A 209 -15.01 20.09 4.59
N GLN A 210 -15.69 20.90 5.42
CA GLN A 210 -15.68 22.36 5.27
C GLN A 210 -14.27 22.97 5.35
N ARG A 211 -13.43 22.44 6.26
CA ARG A 211 -12.03 22.88 6.37
C ARG A 211 -11.19 22.46 5.16
N LEU A 212 -11.44 21.27 4.61
CA LEU A 212 -10.77 20.78 3.41
C LEU A 212 -11.11 21.67 2.22
N LEU A 213 -12.39 21.94 1.98
CA LEU A 213 -12.83 22.85 0.91
C LEU A 213 -12.19 24.24 1.03
N GLY A 214 -12.09 24.78 2.26
CA GLY A 214 -11.39 26.04 2.49
C GLY A 214 -9.88 25.98 2.19
N ALA A 215 -9.24 24.85 2.49
CA ALA A 215 -7.82 24.63 2.19
C ALA A 215 -7.56 24.45 0.69
N GLU A 216 -8.43 23.73 -0.02
CA GLU A 216 -8.38 23.57 -1.48
C GLU A 216 -8.48 24.94 -2.19
N GLY A 217 -9.38 25.82 -1.73
CA GLY A 217 -9.46 27.20 -2.24
C GLY A 217 -8.16 27.99 -2.03
N CYS A 218 -7.49 27.81 -0.88
CA CYS A 218 -6.18 28.43 -0.63
C CYS A 218 -5.10 27.86 -1.56
N GLN A 219 -5.11 26.55 -1.82
CA GLN A 219 -4.16 25.91 -2.73
C GLN A 219 -4.30 26.42 -4.16
N LEU A 220 -5.54 26.56 -4.66
CA LEU A 220 -5.79 27.15 -5.98
C LEU A 220 -5.25 28.59 -6.05
N ARG A 221 -5.47 29.39 -5.01
CA ARG A 221 -4.95 30.76 -4.98
C ARG A 221 -3.41 30.81 -5.00
N VAL A 222 -2.75 29.87 -4.33
CA VAL A 222 -1.28 29.76 -4.38
C VAL A 222 -0.82 29.38 -5.78
N GLN A 223 -1.47 28.42 -6.44
CA GLN A 223 -1.14 28.03 -7.82
C GLN A 223 -1.32 29.19 -8.81
N GLU A 224 -2.38 29.98 -8.68
CA GLU A 224 -2.58 31.21 -9.47
C GLU A 224 -1.42 32.19 -9.27
N LEU A 225 -1.04 32.46 -8.02
CA LEU A 225 0.06 33.38 -7.70
C LEU A 225 1.42 32.86 -8.21
N GLU A 226 1.64 31.55 -8.16
CA GLU A 226 2.84 30.92 -8.73
C GLU A 226 2.88 31.08 -10.27
N ALA A 227 1.75 30.93 -10.95
CA ALA A 227 1.64 31.17 -12.39
C ALA A 227 1.89 32.64 -12.75
N GLU A 228 1.25 33.58 -12.05
CA GLU A 228 1.49 35.03 -12.21
C GLU A 228 2.97 35.37 -12.01
N LEU A 229 3.62 34.78 -11.00
CA LEU A 229 5.05 34.99 -10.74
C LEU A 229 5.94 34.45 -11.87
N GLN A 230 5.60 33.30 -12.45
CA GLN A 230 6.29 32.75 -13.62
C GLN A 230 6.15 33.65 -14.84
N GLU A 231 4.95 34.17 -15.11
CA GLU A 231 4.71 35.13 -16.21
C GLU A 231 5.54 36.40 -16.03
N MET A 232 5.55 36.97 -14.81
CA MET A 232 6.35 38.15 -14.49
C MET A 232 7.86 37.91 -14.64
N GLN A 233 8.34 36.71 -14.30
CA GLN A 233 9.73 36.33 -14.55
C GLN A 233 10.05 36.17 -16.04
N GLN A 234 9.14 35.61 -16.83
CA GLN A 234 9.30 35.51 -18.28
C GLN A 234 9.31 36.88 -18.94
N LEU A 235 8.41 37.78 -18.53
CA LEU A 235 8.38 39.19 -18.96
C LEU A 235 9.66 39.94 -18.60
N ARG A 236 10.23 39.68 -17.41
CA ARG A 236 11.54 40.24 -17.04
C ARG A 236 12.65 39.73 -17.95
N LYS A 237 12.70 38.42 -18.22
CA LYS A 237 13.69 37.81 -19.11
C LYS A 237 13.57 38.35 -20.54
N SER A 238 12.35 38.44 -21.08
CA SER A 238 12.12 38.98 -22.43
C SER A 238 12.47 40.47 -22.50
N ARG A 239 12.18 41.24 -21.44
CA ARG A 239 12.59 42.64 -21.36
C ARG A 239 14.11 42.80 -21.30
N VAL A 240 14.82 41.95 -20.55
CA VAL A 240 16.29 41.92 -20.55
C VAL A 240 16.82 41.55 -21.94
N CYS A 241 16.22 40.59 -22.65
CA CYS A 241 16.61 40.28 -24.03
C CYS A 241 16.33 41.42 -25.02
N LEU A 242 15.30 42.24 -24.80
CA LEU A 242 14.95 43.39 -25.65
C LEU A 242 15.77 44.64 -25.32
N ILE A 243 16.24 44.78 -24.08
CA ILE A 243 17.07 45.91 -23.62
C ILE A 243 18.58 45.56 -23.70
N GLY A 244 18.93 44.28 -23.83
CA GLY A 244 20.30 43.76 -23.85
C GLY A 244 21.19 44.28 -24.99
N ASP A 245 20.63 44.93 -26.02
CA ASP A 245 21.42 45.62 -27.04
C ASP A 245 21.90 47.02 -26.60
N MET A 246 21.46 47.53 -25.45
CA MET A 246 21.74 48.91 -24.99
C MET A 246 22.18 49.02 -23.53
N GLU A 247 22.61 47.93 -22.85
CA GLU A 247 22.69 48.05 -21.39
C GLU A 247 23.66 47.16 -20.60
N ASP A 248 24.91 47.00 -21.06
CA ASP A 248 26.02 46.62 -20.15
C ASP A 248 26.35 47.75 -19.12
N GLY A 249 25.66 48.90 -19.18
CA GLY A 249 25.91 50.08 -18.35
C GLY A 249 24.90 50.37 -17.23
N LEU A 250 23.69 49.80 -17.23
CA LEU A 250 22.63 50.15 -16.25
C LEU A 250 22.33 49.05 -15.23
N GLU A 251 22.73 47.79 -15.45
CA GLU A 251 22.55 46.71 -14.46
C GLU A 251 23.27 46.97 -13.12
N ASN A 252 24.33 47.77 -13.12
CA ASN A 252 25.02 48.20 -11.90
C ASN A 252 24.31 49.33 -11.12
N LEU A 253 23.32 50.00 -11.71
CA LEU A 253 22.61 51.12 -11.07
C LEU A 253 21.27 50.71 -10.46
N LEU A 254 20.64 49.63 -10.93
CA LEU A 254 19.35 49.16 -10.39
C LEU A 254 19.48 48.18 -9.22
N ASN A 255 20.66 47.62 -8.99
CA ASN A 255 20.95 46.76 -7.82
C ASN A 255 21.29 47.54 -6.54
N ASN A 256 21.26 48.89 -6.57
CA ASN A 256 21.46 49.77 -5.42
C ASN A 256 20.20 50.60 -5.09
N GLY A 257 19.00 50.02 -5.23
CA GLY A 257 17.77 50.60 -4.68
C GLY A 257 17.58 50.18 -3.22
N PRO A 258 17.41 51.10 -2.26
CA PRO A 258 17.27 50.75 -0.86
C PRO A 258 15.92 50.05 -0.63
N GLU A 259 15.96 48.89 0.02
CA GLU A 259 14.81 48.34 0.71
C GLU A 259 14.41 49.31 1.83
N THR A 260 13.16 49.78 1.80
CA THR A 260 12.21 49.90 2.93
C THR A 260 11.09 50.87 2.57
N ASP A 261 9.84 50.44 2.69
CA ASP A 261 8.81 51.20 3.42
C ASP A 261 7.55 50.35 3.64
N THR A 262 7.43 49.81 4.86
CA THR A 262 6.14 49.71 5.56
C THR A 262 6.30 50.47 6.87
N PRO A 263 5.26 51.19 7.31
CA PRO A 263 5.41 52.49 7.94
C PRO A 263 5.71 52.39 9.44
N GLU A 264 6.75 53.08 9.91
CA GLU A 264 6.83 53.48 11.31
C GLU A 264 6.03 54.78 11.50
N GLU A 265 5.01 54.70 12.35
CA GLU A 265 4.37 55.85 12.95
C GLU A 265 5.38 56.64 13.80
N SER A 266 5.27 57.95 13.67
CA SER A 266 5.97 58.99 14.41
C SER A 266 6.09 58.70 15.92
N PRO A 267 7.15 59.23 16.56
CA PRO A 267 6.87 60.44 17.32
C PRO A 267 7.92 61.52 17.12
N GLY A 268 7.47 62.68 16.65
CA GLY A 268 8.09 63.93 17.07
C GLY A 268 7.82 64.13 18.56
N GLN A 269 8.82 64.66 19.27
CA GLN A 269 8.74 65.95 19.97
C GLN A 269 9.73 65.97 21.15
N GLU A 270 10.83 66.70 20.98
CA GLU A 270 11.44 67.42 22.09
C GLU A 270 10.84 68.84 22.06
N ASP A 271 10.12 69.23 23.11
CA ASP A 271 10.47 70.42 23.91
C ASP A 271 9.54 70.57 25.14
N GLY A 272 10.16 70.90 26.28
CA GLY A 272 9.54 71.69 27.36
C GLY A 272 8.71 70.99 28.45
N GLY A 273 9.19 71.07 29.70
CA GLY A 273 8.30 71.37 30.84
C GLY A 273 8.30 70.43 32.04
N GLU A 274 8.97 70.90 33.10
CA GLU A 274 8.86 70.60 34.54
C GLU A 274 7.72 69.71 35.08
N GLY A 275 8.11 68.80 35.99
CA GLY A 275 7.53 68.69 37.33
C GLY A 275 6.47 67.62 37.60
N GLY A 276 6.65 66.87 38.69
CA GLY A 276 5.54 66.28 39.46
C GLY A 276 5.61 64.77 39.71
N ALA A 277 5.45 64.39 40.97
CA ALA A 277 5.60 63.04 41.53
C ALA A 277 4.29 62.22 41.58
N GLY A 278 4.41 60.93 41.96
CA GLY A 278 3.33 60.11 42.55
C GLY A 278 2.93 58.91 41.68
N GLU A 279 3.35 57.69 42.01
CA GLU A 279 2.69 56.70 42.89
C GLU A 279 1.44 55.98 42.32
N ALA A 280 1.56 54.64 42.32
CA ALA A 280 0.57 53.60 42.64
C ALA A 280 -0.69 53.34 41.76
N GLY A 281 -0.73 52.10 41.24
CA GLY A 281 -1.87 51.19 41.41
C GLY A 281 -2.91 51.11 40.29
N GLY A 282 -3.27 49.88 39.88
CA GLY A 282 -4.54 49.62 39.19
C GLY A 282 -4.52 48.49 38.17
N VAL A 283 -5.12 47.36 38.55
CA VAL A 283 -5.42 46.17 37.72
C VAL A 283 -6.45 46.49 36.64
N GLY A 284 -6.27 45.97 35.41
CA GLY A 284 -7.32 45.99 34.40
C GLY A 284 -6.95 45.41 33.03
N GLN A 285 -7.39 44.17 32.79
CA GLN A 285 -7.94 43.66 31.53
C GLN A 285 -7.07 43.43 30.27
N GLN A 286 -7.17 42.17 29.82
CA GLN A 286 -7.42 41.71 28.44
C GLN A 286 -6.25 41.56 27.45
N GLY A 287 -6.25 40.38 26.78
CA GLY A 287 -5.69 40.21 25.44
C GLY A 287 -4.28 39.64 25.34
N GLY A 288 -4.08 38.38 25.74
CA GLY A 288 -2.86 37.65 25.38
C GLY A 288 -3.04 36.94 24.03
N PRO A 289 -2.33 37.32 22.95
CA PRO A 289 -2.33 36.54 21.72
C PRO A 289 -1.54 35.25 21.96
N VAL A 290 -2.22 34.13 21.75
CA VAL A 290 -1.65 32.78 21.70
C VAL A 290 -0.50 32.78 20.68
N ARG A 291 0.73 32.70 21.18
CA ARG A 291 1.95 32.62 20.38
C ARG A 291 1.91 31.34 19.54
N LYS A 292 1.66 31.50 18.24
CA LYS A 292 1.91 30.45 17.25
C LYS A 292 3.41 30.33 17.04
N SER A 293 3.90 29.11 17.20
CA SER A 293 5.24 28.65 16.90
C SER A 293 5.59 28.94 15.45
N CYS A 294 6.53 29.87 15.22
CA CYS A 294 7.29 29.99 13.98
C CYS A 294 8.78 30.09 14.37
N SER A 295 9.57 29.20 13.81
CA SER A 295 10.95 28.88 14.16
C SER A 295 11.97 29.82 13.52
N ASP A 296 11.87 31.14 13.73
CA ASP A 296 12.78 32.10 13.09
C ASP A 296 13.42 33.17 14.01
N THR A 297 13.20 33.10 15.32
CA THR A 297 13.78 34.09 16.27
C THR A 297 14.89 33.51 17.17
N ALA A 298 15.51 32.39 16.79
CA ALA A 298 16.56 31.74 17.59
C ALA A 298 17.99 31.94 17.05
N LEU A 299 18.17 32.49 15.84
CA LEU A 299 19.50 32.62 15.23
C LEU A 299 20.11 34.03 15.29
N ASN A 300 19.31 35.07 15.56
CA ASN A 300 19.84 36.43 15.73
C ASN A 300 20.43 36.72 17.11
N ALA A 301 20.16 35.87 18.12
CA ALA A 301 20.76 36.00 19.46
C ALA A 301 22.17 35.37 19.57
N ILE A 302 22.65 34.68 18.53
CA ILE A 302 23.96 33.98 18.53
C ILE A 302 25.01 34.73 17.67
N SER A 303 24.57 35.71 16.86
CA SER A 303 25.45 36.42 15.92
C SER A 303 25.87 37.82 16.39
N ALA A 304 25.46 38.26 17.58
CA ALA A 304 25.94 39.49 18.19
C ALA A 304 27.42 39.32 18.59
N ARG A 305 28.30 39.82 17.71
CA ARG A 305 29.75 39.82 17.84
C ARG A 305 30.17 41.12 18.52
N ASP A 306 30.65 41.03 19.76
CA ASP A 306 31.33 42.16 20.41
C ASP A 306 32.86 42.07 20.31
N ALA A 307 33.47 43.26 20.34
CA ALA A 307 34.78 43.63 19.80
C ALA A 307 36.04 43.16 20.56
N THR A 308 35.97 42.20 21.49
CA THR A 308 37.18 41.71 22.20
C THR A 308 37.10 40.20 22.45
N GLY A 309 37.73 39.41 21.58
CA GLY A 309 37.67 37.95 21.63
C GLY A 309 38.21 37.34 22.93
N ARG A 310 37.40 36.50 23.60
CA ARG A 310 37.84 35.28 24.30
C ARG A 310 36.66 34.32 24.55
N ARG A 311 36.93 33.02 24.38
CA ARG A 311 36.03 31.84 24.30
C ARG A 311 35.47 31.32 25.63
N GLN A 312 34.42 30.49 25.57
CA GLN A 312 34.42 29.18 26.27
C GLN A 312 33.37 28.19 25.71
N GLY A 313 33.75 26.92 25.52
CA GLY A 313 32.81 25.85 25.13
C GLY A 313 33.41 24.76 24.26
N SER A 314 34.50 24.15 24.74
CA SER A 314 35.14 22.97 24.16
C SER A 314 34.30 21.73 24.48
N TYR A 315 33.88 20.95 23.48
CA TYR A 315 33.65 19.51 23.64
C TYR A 315 34.08 18.72 22.39
N ALA A 316 35.20 18.03 22.58
CA ALA A 316 35.59 16.73 22.02
C ALA A 316 35.67 16.55 20.50
N PHE A 317 36.91 16.67 20.00
CA PHE A 317 37.44 15.88 18.89
C PHE A 317 37.35 14.38 19.20
N HIS A 318 36.57 13.63 18.42
CA HIS A 318 36.70 12.17 18.31
C HIS A 318 36.53 11.73 16.86
N ALA A 319 37.24 10.66 16.51
CA ALA A 319 37.53 10.21 15.16
C ALA A 319 36.30 9.76 14.35
N ASN A 320 36.34 10.06 13.06
CA ASN A 320 35.53 9.48 11.97
C ASN A 320 34.03 9.78 11.91
N GLY A 321 33.66 11.07 11.90
CA GLY A 321 32.32 11.51 11.49
C GLY A 321 32.12 13.00 11.74
N VAL A 322 32.41 13.82 10.74
CA VAL A 322 32.43 15.27 10.90
C VAL A 322 31.01 15.82 10.86
N ARG A 323 30.39 16.05 12.02
CA ARG A 323 29.41 17.15 12.11
C ARG A 323 30.17 18.46 11.96
N LYS A 324 30.26 19.00 10.74
CA LYS A 324 30.75 20.36 10.53
C LYS A 324 29.66 21.30 11.04
N ARG A 325 29.97 22.07 12.08
CA ARG A 325 29.03 23.03 12.69
C ARG A 325 28.49 23.96 11.59
N GLY A 326 27.19 23.87 11.30
CA GLY A 326 26.52 24.66 10.28
C GLY A 326 26.02 23.88 9.05
N MET A 327 26.25 22.57 8.95
CA MET A 327 25.63 21.75 7.91
C MET A 327 24.23 21.29 8.33
N SER A 328 23.25 21.46 7.43
CA SER A 328 21.91 20.90 7.58
C SER A 328 21.98 19.38 7.73
N ILE A 329 21.15 18.82 8.61
CA ILE A 329 21.02 17.37 8.83
C ILE A 329 20.80 16.63 7.50
N LEU A 330 20.09 17.25 6.55
CA LEU A 330 19.86 16.68 5.22
C LEU A 330 21.17 16.51 4.44
N ARG A 331 22.06 17.52 4.49
CA ARG A 331 23.38 17.46 3.83
C ARG A 331 24.32 16.46 4.50
N GLU A 332 24.19 16.26 5.81
CA GLU A 332 24.92 15.21 6.54
C GLU A 332 24.43 13.81 6.13
N VAL A 333 23.12 13.62 6.02
CA VAL A 333 22.52 12.37 5.54
C VAL A 333 22.92 12.11 4.09
N ASP A 334 22.92 13.15 3.23
CA ASP A 334 23.37 13.04 1.84
C ASP A 334 24.86 12.66 1.77
N GLU A 335 25.74 13.29 2.54
CA GLU A 335 27.16 12.91 2.58
C GLU A 335 27.35 11.48 3.10
N GLN A 336 26.57 11.06 4.10
CA GLN A 336 26.60 9.67 4.59
C GLN A 336 26.10 8.69 3.53
N TYR A 337 25.07 9.06 2.76
CA TYR A 337 24.54 8.27 1.66
C TYR A 337 25.56 8.13 0.53
N HIS A 338 26.22 9.21 0.12
CA HIS A 338 27.26 9.20 -0.91
C HIS A 338 28.51 8.43 -0.45
N ALA A 339 28.96 8.61 0.79
CA ALA A 339 30.08 7.84 1.34
C ALA A 339 29.76 6.34 1.48
N LEU A 340 28.48 6.00 1.73
CA LEU A 340 28.03 4.62 1.73
C LEU A 340 27.97 4.04 0.31
N LEU A 341 27.48 4.82 -0.66
CA LEU A 341 27.51 4.50 -2.09
C LEU A 341 28.92 4.20 -2.57
N GLU A 342 29.90 5.06 -2.29
CA GLU A 342 31.31 4.84 -2.65
C GLU A 342 31.85 3.53 -2.06
N LYS A 343 31.50 3.20 -0.81
CA LYS A 343 31.88 1.91 -0.19
C LYS A 343 31.22 0.71 -0.86
N TYR A 344 29.96 0.83 -1.27
CA TYR A 344 29.27 -0.22 -2.03
C TYR A 344 29.87 -0.38 -3.42
N GLU A 345 30.20 0.70 -4.12
CA GLU A 345 30.90 0.68 -5.40
C GLU A 345 32.29 0.08 -5.29
N GLU A 346 33.05 0.41 -4.24
CA GLU A 346 34.32 -0.24 -3.94
C GLU A 346 34.17 -1.75 -3.70
N LEU A 347 33.13 -2.16 -2.98
CA LEU A 347 32.86 -3.57 -2.70
C LEU A 347 32.46 -4.32 -3.96
N LEU A 348 31.60 -3.74 -4.79
CA LEU A 348 31.24 -4.26 -6.11
C LEU A 348 32.47 -4.33 -7.02
N GLY A 349 33.33 -3.33 -7.00
CA GLY A 349 34.60 -3.31 -7.72
C GLY A 349 35.57 -4.38 -7.22
N LYS A 350 35.60 -4.68 -5.91
CA LYS A 350 36.36 -5.80 -5.34
C LYS A 350 35.78 -7.15 -5.76
N CYS A 351 34.46 -7.30 -5.85
CA CYS A 351 33.82 -8.51 -6.37
C CYS A 351 34.12 -8.75 -7.85
N ARG A 352 34.04 -7.72 -8.71
CA ARG A 352 34.42 -7.82 -10.13
C ARG A 352 35.90 -8.14 -10.31
N ARG A 353 36.79 -7.47 -9.56
CA ARG A 353 38.23 -7.78 -9.59
C ARG A 353 38.55 -9.18 -9.06
N HIS A 354 37.77 -9.69 -8.10
CA HIS A 354 37.92 -11.06 -7.62
C HIS A 354 37.49 -12.08 -8.67
N GLU A 355 36.42 -11.80 -9.42
CA GLU A 355 35.97 -12.59 -10.57
C GLU A 355 37.02 -12.60 -11.70
N GLU A 356 37.53 -11.43 -12.10
CA GLU A 356 38.62 -11.28 -13.09
C GLU A 356 39.92 -11.98 -12.64
N SER A 357 40.26 -11.89 -11.35
CA SER A 357 41.43 -12.54 -10.79
C SER A 357 41.27 -14.06 -10.66
N LEU A 358 40.04 -14.59 -10.55
CA LEU A 358 39.75 -16.03 -10.67
C LEU A 358 39.80 -16.50 -12.12
N CYS A 359 39.40 -15.65 -13.09
CA CYS A 359 39.46 -15.95 -14.52
C CYS A 359 40.90 -16.11 -15.05
N HIS A 360 41.90 -15.53 -14.39
CA HIS A 360 43.32 -15.68 -14.75
C HIS A 360 44.05 -16.88 -14.11
N ALA A 361 43.42 -17.61 -13.17
CA ALA A 361 43.97 -18.82 -12.56
C ALA A 361 43.41 -20.13 -13.19
N GLY A 362 42.47 -20.02 -14.13
CA GLY A 362 41.91 -21.13 -14.90
C GLY A 362 42.78 -21.47 -16.12
N VAL A 363 43.45 -22.61 -16.02
CA VAL A 363 44.35 -23.26 -16.99
C VAL A 363 43.87 -23.20 -18.46
N GLN A 364 44.84 -22.90 -19.33
CA GLN A 364 44.87 -23.16 -20.78
C GLN A 364 44.23 -24.51 -21.16
N THR A 365 43.24 -24.52 -22.06
CA THR A 365 43.15 -25.57 -23.09
C THR A 365 42.72 -25.00 -24.44
N SER A 366 43.33 -25.58 -25.46
CA SER A 366 43.41 -25.24 -26.86
C SER A 366 42.12 -25.30 -27.71
N ARG A 367 42.15 -24.43 -28.74
CA ARG A 367 41.63 -24.50 -30.13
C ARG A 367 40.32 -23.75 -30.49
N PRO A 368 40.34 -23.03 -31.63
CA PRO A 368 39.20 -22.28 -32.17
C PRO A 368 38.42 -23.09 -33.21
N VAL A 369 37.09 -22.96 -33.24
CA VAL A 369 36.28 -23.35 -34.42
C VAL A 369 35.15 -22.33 -34.62
N SER A 370 35.12 -21.84 -35.86
CA SER A 370 34.21 -20.92 -36.52
C SER A 370 32.71 -21.18 -36.33
N ARG A 371 31.88 -20.13 -36.36
CA ARG A 371 31.06 -19.80 -37.56
C ARG A 371 30.29 -18.48 -37.41
N ASP A 372 30.05 -17.91 -38.59
CA ASP A 372 29.56 -16.59 -38.98
C ASP A 372 28.22 -16.08 -38.43
N PRO A 373 27.98 -14.75 -38.56
CA PRO A 373 26.68 -14.12 -38.44
C PRO A 373 25.90 -14.23 -39.76
N SER A 374 24.59 -14.46 -39.70
CA SER A 374 23.74 -14.33 -40.88
C SER A 374 22.43 -13.64 -40.51
N MET A 375 22.32 -12.39 -40.96
CA MET A 375 21.05 -11.67 -41.08
C MET A 375 20.04 -12.49 -41.90
N LYS A 376 18.77 -12.38 -41.53
CA LYS A 376 17.66 -12.45 -42.48
C LYS A 376 16.48 -11.63 -41.98
N GLU A 377 16.32 -10.47 -42.59
CA GLU A 377 15.06 -9.73 -42.70
C GLU A 377 13.99 -10.60 -43.37
N TYR A 378 12.72 -10.43 -42.98
CA TYR A 378 11.60 -10.38 -43.91
C TYR A 378 10.44 -9.61 -43.27
N ASN A 379 10.02 -8.54 -43.95
CA ASN A 379 8.83 -7.74 -43.67
C ASN A 379 7.64 -8.20 -44.54
N MET A 380 6.44 -7.95 -43.99
CA MET A 380 5.12 -7.68 -44.62
C MET A 380 4.44 -8.72 -45.53
N ALA A 381 3.19 -9.09 -45.20
CA ALA A 381 2.00 -8.66 -45.96
C ALA A 381 0.68 -9.12 -45.29
N THR A 382 -0.39 -8.42 -45.70
CA THR A 382 -1.73 -8.17 -45.16
C THR A 382 -2.85 -9.17 -45.55
N ALA A 383 -4.03 -8.95 -44.93
CA ALA A 383 -5.41 -9.30 -45.32
C ALA A 383 -5.90 -10.72 -44.99
N GLY A 384 -7.12 -10.98 -44.49
CA GLY A 384 -8.33 -10.18 -44.23
C GLY A 384 -9.45 -11.11 -43.68
N PRO A 385 -10.62 -10.58 -43.31
CA PRO A 385 -11.62 -11.22 -42.44
C PRO A 385 -12.86 -11.75 -43.20
N SER A 386 -13.66 -12.63 -42.55
CA SER A 386 -15.08 -12.97 -42.82
C SER A 386 -15.47 -14.18 -41.93
N THR A 387 -16.69 -14.50 -41.48
CA THR A 387 -18.02 -13.91 -41.20
C THR A 387 -18.97 -15.10 -40.98
N SER A 388 -20.16 -14.89 -40.39
CA SER A 388 -21.31 -15.82 -40.23
C SER A 388 -21.14 -16.86 -39.10
N GLY A 389 -22.00 -16.93 -38.09
CA GLY A 389 -23.47 -16.95 -38.06
C GLY A 389 -23.86 -18.38 -37.62
N ASP A 390 -24.84 -18.70 -36.79
CA ASP A 390 -25.98 -17.98 -36.26
C ASP A 390 -26.68 -18.95 -35.26
N VAL A 391 -27.66 -18.44 -34.50
CA VAL A 391 -28.78 -19.15 -33.83
C VAL A 391 -28.65 -19.67 -32.37
N VAL A 392 -29.64 -19.16 -31.63
CA VAL A 392 -30.13 -19.29 -30.24
C VAL A 392 -30.86 -20.62 -29.99
N VAL A 393 -30.92 -21.10 -28.73
CA VAL A 393 -32.16 -21.52 -28.00
C VAL A 393 -31.82 -22.19 -26.65
N ALA A 394 -32.60 -21.81 -25.65
CA ALA A 394 -32.54 -22.12 -24.23
C ALA A 394 -33.01 -23.53 -23.82
N ALA A 395 -32.58 -24.00 -22.63
CA ALA A 395 -33.45 -24.56 -21.57
C ALA A 395 -32.61 -25.10 -20.38
N ALA A 396 -33.10 -24.89 -19.15
CA ALA A 396 -32.48 -25.24 -17.87
C ALA A 396 -33.08 -26.55 -17.25
N PRO A 397 -32.74 -26.99 -16.02
CA PRO A 397 -32.27 -28.35 -15.64
C PRO A 397 -33.36 -29.21 -14.93
N PRO A 398 -33.13 -30.45 -14.36
CA PRO A 398 -32.40 -30.65 -13.08
C PRO A 398 -31.70 -32.03 -12.80
N THR A 399 -30.83 -31.99 -11.77
CA THR A 399 -30.45 -33.01 -10.76
C THR A 399 -29.37 -34.11 -10.98
N PRO A 400 -28.52 -34.37 -9.94
CA PRO A 400 -27.39 -35.34 -9.88
C PRO A 400 -27.88 -36.73 -9.35
N PRO A 401 -27.07 -37.75 -8.97
CA PRO A 401 -25.61 -37.83 -8.79
C PRO A 401 -24.94 -39.08 -9.41
N GLN A 402 -23.61 -39.08 -9.53
CA GLN A 402 -22.77 -40.28 -9.32
C GLN A 402 -21.28 -39.91 -9.35
N THR A 403 -20.61 -40.11 -8.22
CA THR A 403 -19.16 -40.31 -8.13
C THR A 403 -18.75 -41.58 -8.90
N PRO A 404 -17.64 -41.54 -9.65
CA PRO A 404 -16.76 -42.71 -9.67
C PRO A 404 -15.31 -42.29 -9.43
N SER A 405 -14.75 -42.84 -8.35
CA SER A 405 -13.31 -42.94 -8.14
C SER A 405 -12.76 -43.97 -9.11
N THR A 406 -12.14 -43.54 -10.21
CA THR A 406 -11.33 -44.41 -11.09
C THR A 406 -9.99 -43.75 -11.41
N PRO A 407 -8.88 -44.52 -11.41
CA PRO A 407 -7.52 -44.00 -11.64
C PRO A 407 -7.31 -43.43 -13.05
N GLU A 408 -8.21 -43.73 -13.99
CA GLU A 408 -8.17 -43.27 -15.38
C GLU A 408 -8.48 -41.76 -15.52
N ALA A 409 -9.31 -41.21 -14.62
CA ALA A 409 -9.60 -39.78 -14.59
C ALA A 409 -8.38 -38.97 -14.09
N LEU A 410 -7.60 -39.51 -13.16
CA LEU A 410 -6.36 -38.89 -12.68
C LEU A 410 -5.28 -38.89 -13.77
N GLU A 411 -5.21 -39.93 -14.60
CA GLU A 411 -4.24 -40.01 -15.71
C GLU A 411 -4.64 -39.07 -16.86
N GLY A 412 -5.94 -38.92 -17.12
CA GLY A 412 -6.47 -37.92 -18.05
C GLY A 412 -6.17 -36.48 -17.60
N ILE A 413 -6.39 -36.17 -16.32
CA ILE A 413 -6.05 -34.87 -15.72
C ILE A 413 -4.54 -34.64 -15.77
N SER A 414 -3.71 -35.65 -15.46
CA SER A 414 -2.25 -35.52 -15.53
C SER A 414 -1.74 -35.24 -16.94
N ARG A 415 -2.28 -35.92 -17.96
CA ARG A 415 -1.93 -35.65 -19.37
C ARG A 415 -2.39 -34.25 -19.80
N GLN A 416 -3.55 -33.82 -19.32
CA GLN A 416 -4.09 -32.50 -19.63
C GLN A 416 -3.28 -31.38 -18.95
N VAL A 417 -2.81 -31.60 -17.72
CA VAL A 417 -1.88 -30.71 -17.01
C VAL A 417 -0.52 -30.66 -17.72
N GLU A 418 0.03 -31.79 -18.17
CA GLU A 418 1.29 -31.81 -18.94
C GLU A 418 1.17 -31.13 -20.31
N GLN A 419 0.02 -31.28 -21.00
CA GLN A 419 -0.22 -30.57 -22.27
C GLN A 419 -0.35 -29.06 -22.05
N VAL A 420 -0.98 -28.63 -20.96
CA VAL A 420 -1.08 -27.23 -20.58
C VAL A 420 0.28 -26.67 -20.15
N ASP A 421 1.10 -27.40 -19.40
CA ASP A 421 2.46 -26.97 -19.03
C ASP A 421 3.39 -26.91 -20.25
N LYS A 422 3.23 -27.81 -21.23
CA LYS A 422 3.90 -27.70 -22.54
C LYS A 422 3.47 -26.46 -23.32
N ARG A 423 2.17 -26.16 -23.37
CA ARG A 423 1.62 -24.97 -24.05
C ARG A 423 2.06 -23.66 -23.36
N LEU A 424 2.17 -23.65 -22.03
CA LEU A 424 2.71 -22.52 -21.27
C LEU A 424 4.23 -22.39 -21.43
N SER A 425 4.97 -23.50 -21.47
CA SER A 425 6.44 -23.45 -21.65
C SER A 425 6.86 -22.78 -22.96
N GLN A 426 6.01 -22.85 -23.99
CA GLN A 426 6.27 -22.28 -25.31
C GLN A 426 6.02 -20.76 -25.38
N ASN A 427 5.36 -20.16 -24.38
CA ASN A 427 5.04 -18.73 -24.33
C ASN A 427 5.31 -18.10 -22.95
N THR A 428 6.18 -18.69 -22.12
CA THR A 428 6.46 -18.15 -20.78
C THR A 428 7.66 -17.20 -20.82
N PRO A 429 7.55 -16.01 -20.22
CA PRO A 429 8.67 -15.09 -20.04
C PRO A 429 9.78 -15.75 -19.20
N GLU A 430 11.03 -15.46 -19.56
CA GLU A 430 12.27 -16.13 -19.08
C GLU A 430 12.36 -16.26 -17.56
N TYR A 431 11.73 -15.35 -16.80
CA TYR A 431 11.73 -15.39 -15.34
C TYR A 431 11.11 -16.68 -14.78
N LYS A 432 10.10 -17.28 -15.42
CA LYS A 432 9.49 -18.54 -14.93
C LYS A 432 10.42 -19.74 -15.09
N ALA A 433 11.23 -19.79 -16.15
CA ALA A 433 12.25 -20.81 -16.33
C ALA A 433 13.38 -20.65 -15.29
N LEU A 434 13.79 -19.39 -15.05
CA LEU A 434 14.71 -19.01 -13.98
C LEU A 434 14.21 -19.44 -12.59
N PHE A 435 12.94 -19.22 -12.27
CA PHE A 435 12.36 -19.69 -11.00
C PHE A 435 12.39 -21.21 -10.87
N LYS A 436 12.05 -21.96 -11.93
CA LYS A 436 12.13 -23.43 -11.93
C LYS A 436 13.59 -23.89 -11.75
N GLU A 437 14.57 -23.23 -12.39
CA GLU A 437 15.99 -23.56 -12.22
C GLU A 437 16.49 -23.23 -10.81
N ILE A 438 16.18 -22.05 -10.28
CA ILE A 438 16.55 -21.62 -8.92
C ILE A 438 15.98 -22.60 -7.89
N PHE A 439 14.72 -22.98 -8.02
CA PHE A 439 14.08 -23.91 -7.10
C PHE A 439 14.70 -25.32 -7.18
N SER A 440 15.03 -25.78 -8.39
CA SER A 440 15.71 -27.06 -8.60
C SER A 440 17.13 -27.06 -8.01
N ARG A 441 17.87 -25.95 -8.18
CA ARG A 441 19.20 -25.74 -7.58
C ARG A 441 19.10 -25.75 -6.06
N LEU A 442 18.13 -25.04 -5.48
CA LEU A 442 17.90 -25.01 -4.03
C LEU A 442 17.55 -26.39 -3.46
N GLN A 443 16.68 -27.16 -4.13
CA GLN A 443 16.36 -28.54 -3.72
C GLN A 443 17.58 -29.46 -3.80
N LYS A 444 18.41 -29.32 -4.84
CA LYS A 444 19.65 -30.09 -4.98
C LYS A 444 20.63 -29.75 -3.85
N THR A 445 20.84 -28.46 -3.56
CA THR A 445 21.67 -28.01 -2.45
C THR A 445 21.15 -28.48 -1.10
N LYS A 446 19.83 -28.49 -0.88
CA LYS A 446 19.21 -29.02 0.35
C LYS A 446 19.47 -30.52 0.52
N SER A 447 19.37 -31.29 -0.57
CA SER A 447 19.65 -32.74 -0.57
C SER A 447 21.14 -33.03 -0.34
N ASP A 448 22.03 -32.28 -0.98
CA ASP A 448 23.48 -32.40 -0.78
C ASP A 448 23.92 -32.02 0.64
N MET A 449 23.25 -31.03 1.25
CA MET A 449 23.50 -30.64 2.63
C MET A 449 23.01 -31.72 3.61
N ASN A 450 21.85 -32.33 3.36
CA ASN A 450 21.32 -33.41 4.19
C ASN A 450 22.17 -34.68 4.09
N THR A 451 22.66 -35.04 2.90
CA THR A 451 23.57 -36.18 2.71
C THR A 451 24.95 -35.94 3.34
N ARG A 452 25.47 -34.70 3.30
CA ARG A 452 26.70 -34.35 4.03
C ARG A 452 26.53 -34.37 5.55
N LYS A 453 25.36 -33.99 6.07
CA LYS A 453 25.03 -34.09 7.50
C LYS A 453 24.93 -35.55 7.96
N SER A 454 24.24 -36.42 7.21
CA SER A 454 24.14 -37.85 7.56
C SER A 454 25.48 -38.60 7.48
N ARG A 455 26.41 -38.15 6.62
CA ARG A 455 27.77 -38.71 6.53
C ARG A 455 28.70 -38.26 7.66
N LYS A 456 28.42 -37.13 8.32
CA LYS A 456 29.15 -36.64 9.50
C LYS A 456 28.67 -37.27 10.82
N THR A 457 27.44 -37.77 10.88
CA THR A 457 26.89 -38.44 12.07
C THR A 457 27.24 -39.93 12.15
N ASN A 458 27.74 -40.52 11.07
CA ASN A 458 28.13 -41.94 10.98
C ASN A 458 29.65 -42.16 11.04
N LYS A 459 30.42 -41.25 11.68
CA LYS A 459 31.86 -41.40 11.83
C LYS A 459 32.29 -41.20 13.27
#